data_AF-A0A7V9UQA6-F1
#
_entry.id   AF-A0A7V9UQA6-F1
#
_cell.length_a   1.000
_cell.length_b   1.000
_cell.length_c   1.000
_cell.angle_alpha   90.00
_cell.angle_beta   90.00
_cell.angle_gamma   90.00
#
_symmetry.space_group_name_H-M   'P 1'
#
loop_
_entity.id
_entity.type
_entity.pdbx_description
1 polymer ?
#
loop_
_entity_poly.entity_id
_entity_poly.type
_entity_poly.pdbx_seq_one_letter_code
_entity_poly.pdbx_strand_id
1 'polypeptide(L)'
;LYLLTTLAIVSDFKHIEQTSSGIRSVVGLKNIAGTTLHTVLNSPSTLFWVLLTILGFVLFTDTHSKAHRWIMGSLHALAHILSAFTVALASIYFVLSIVSATSRSNTPPLKIGSLELNWVYQLTQGGHVFNFDLRVLLAVILILIGGYIVGSFIQGMYLLISLNVFGRHFNEAFSTIAAEDWKSFLKLKIDKDGDLTIYPIGIRRVPRKWKINDYQAGADIIPDRERDSSATEPALIEPPITLRRTTETATGVVDSKRL
;
A
#
# COMPACT_ATOMS: atom_id res chain seq x y z
N LEU A 1 9.44 -7.49 -1.63
CA LEU A 1 9.91 -7.43 -3.03
C LEU A 1 11.06 -6.43 -3.20
N TYR A 2 10.80 -5.12 -3.11
CA TYR A 2 11.78 -4.03 -3.27
C TYR A 2 13.09 -4.29 -2.53
N LEU A 3 13.05 -4.55 -1.22
CA LEU A 3 14.25 -4.81 -0.41
C LEU A 3 15.03 -6.06 -0.86
N LEU A 4 14.35 -7.14 -1.26
CA LEU A 4 14.95 -8.42 -1.62
C LEU A 4 15.58 -8.40 -3.03
N THR A 5 14.92 -7.77 -4.00
CA THR A 5 15.51 -7.52 -5.33
C THR A 5 16.70 -6.58 -5.23
N THR A 6 16.63 -5.58 -4.34
CA THR A 6 17.74 -4.66 -4.11
C THR A 6 18.92 -5.33 -3.40
N LEU A 7 18.69 -6.16 -2.39
CA LEU A 7 19.77 -6.90 -1.73
C LEU A 7 20.50 -7.84 -2.69
N ALA A 8 19.80 -8.45 -3.65
CA ALA A 8 20.38 -9.25 -4.72
C ALA A 8 21.23 -8.43 -5.71
N ILE A 9 20.81 -7.22 -6.05
CA ILE A 9 21.60 -6.32 -6.91
C ILE A 9 22.80 -5.74 -6.13
N VAL A 10 22.62 -5.46 -4.84
CA VAL A 10 23.66 -4.95 -3.94
C VAL A 10 24.72 -6.00 -3.63
N SER A 11 24.36 -7.30 -3.53
CA SER A 11 25.36 -8.36 -3.34
C SER A 11 26.35 -8.45 -4.51
N ASP A 12 25.90 -8.13 -5.74
CA ASP A 12 26.77 -8.08 -6.92
C ASP A 12 27.67 -6.84 -6.97
N PHE A 13 27.31 -5.77 -6.24
CA PHE A 13 28.09 -4.53 -6.19
C PHE A 13 29.52 -4.76 -5.69
N LYS A 14 29.72 -5.74 -4.79
CA LYS A 14 31.04 -6.15 -4.29
C LYS A 14 31.91 -6.85 -5.35
N HIS A 15 31.31 -7.54 -6.32
CA HIS A 15 32.06 -8.15 -7.42
C HIS A 15 32.41 -7.12 -8.51
N ILE A 16 31.58 -6.11 -8.70
CA ILE A 16 31.73 -5.08 -9.74
C ILE A 16 32.91 -4.12 -9.44
N GLU A 17 33.18 -3.84 -8.16
CA GLU A 17 34.28 -2.95 -7.72
C GLU A 17 35.68 -3.51 -8.05
N GLN A 18 35.80 -4.82 -8.33
CA GLN A 18 37.08 -5.49 -8.62
C GLN A 18 37.53 -5.43 -10.09
N THR A 19 36.70 -4.91 -11.01
CA THR A 19 37.01 -4.89 -12.45
C THR A 19 37.29 -3.46 -12.93
N SER A 20 38.50 -3.19 -13.43
CA SER A 20 39.00 -1.83 -13.76
C SER A 20 38.28 -1.10 -14.90
N SER A 21 37.33 -1.74 -15.58
CA SER A 21 36.44 -1.16 -16.60
C SER A 21 34.97 -1.01 -16.14
N GLY A 22 34.71 -1.26 -14.85
CA GLY A 22 33.43 -1.77 -14.32
C GLY A 22 32.22 -0.84 -14.27
N ILE A 23 32.37 0.49 -14.30
CA ILE A 23 31.19 1.37 -14.16
C ILE A 23 30.43 1.54 -15.48
N ARG A 24 31.09 1.59 -16.65
CA ARG A 24 30.38 1.79 -17.93
C ARG A 24 29.86 0.49 -18.55
N SER A 25 30.52 -0.64 -18.32
CA SER A 25 30.11 -1.94 -18.86
C SER A 25 28.96 -2.56 -18.06
N VAL A 26 28.89 -2.37 -16.74
CA VAL A 26 27.84 -2.93 -15.88
C VAL A 26 26.53 -2.14 -15.96
N VAL A 27 26.61 -0.87 -16.36
CA VAL A 27 25.48 0.07 -16.40
C VAL A 27 24.59 -0.08 -17.66
N GLY A 28 24.83 -1.12 -18.48
CA GLY A 28 23.90 -1.50 -19.53
C GLY A 28 22.68 -2.23 -18.96
N LEU A 29 21.46 -1.80 -19.30
CA LEU A 29 20.19 -2.39 -18.85
C LEU A 29 20.17 -3.94 -19.03
N LYS A 30 20.76 -4.44 -20.12
CA LYS A 30 20.91 -5.87 -20.43
C LYS A 30 21.78 -6.61 -19.41
N ASN A 31 22.87 -6.00 -18.95
CA ASN A 31 23.80 -6.62 -18.02
C ASN A 31 23.19 -6.67 -16.62
N ILE A 32 22.56 -5.59 -16.16
CA ILE A 32 21.87 -5.58 -14.86
C ILE A 32 20.71 -6.59 -14.84
N ALA A 33 19.90 -6.64 -15.91
CA ALA A 33 18.81 -7.61 -16.00
C ALA A 33 19.32 -9.06 -16.00
N GLY A 34 20.38 -9.36 -16.76
CA GLY A 34 21.00 -10.69 -16.81
C GLY A 34 21.60 -11.11 -15.47
N THR A 35 22.34 -10.22 -14.82
CA THR A 35 22.93 -10.44 -13.50
C THR A 35 21.86 -10.62 -12.42
N THR A 36 20.82 -9.79 -12.42
CA THR A 36 19.69 -9.93 -11.48
C THR A 36 18.99 -11.28 -11.67
N LEU A 37 18.72 -11.68 -12.91
CA LEU A 37 18.09 -12.96 -13.22
C LEU A 37 18.96 -14.14 -12.76
N HIS A 38 20.26 -14.08 -13.03
CA HIS A 38 21.23 -15.07 -12.58
C HIS A 38 21.24 -15.20 -11.05
N THR A 39 21.27 -14.07 -10.32
CA THR A 39 21.25 -14.07 -8.86
C THR A 39 19.93 -14.59 -8.29
N VAL A 40 18.79 -14.28 -8.92
CA VAL A 40 17.48 -14.84 -8.52
C VAL A 40 17.43 -16.35 -8.71
N LEU A 41 17.94 -16.86 -9.83
CA LEU A 41 17.90 -18.29 -10.15
C LEU A 41 18.89 -19.11 -9.33
N ASN A 42 20.04 -18.52 -8.98
CA ASN A 42 21.14 -19.22 -8.31
C ASN A 42 21.22 -18.98 -6.80
N SER A 43 20.35 -18.14 -6.24
CA SER A 43 20.20 -17.95 -4.79
C SER A 43 18.89 -18.60 -4.32
N PRO A 44 18.94 -19.76 -3.64
CA PRO A 44 17.74 -20.47 -3.19
C PRO A 44 16.81 -19.62 -2.32
N SER A 45 17.39 -18.75 -1.48
CA SER A 45 16.63 -17.83 -0.63
C SER A 45 15.93 -16.76 -1.46
N THR A 46 16.61 -16.16 -2.43
CA THR A 46 16.03 -15.16 -3.33
C THR A 46 14.90 -15.76 -4.16
N LEU A 47 15.10 -16.96 -4.70
CA LEU A 47 14.08 -17.70 -5.44
C LEU A 47 12.84 -17.98 -4.58
N PHE A 48 13.04 -18.46 -3.35
CA PHE A 48 11.95 -18.68 -2.39
C PHE A 48 11.13 -17.41 -2.17
N TRP A 49 11.78 -16.28 -1.89
CA TRP A 49 11.08 -15.03 -1.63
C TRP A 49 10.36 -14.46 -2.86
N VAL A 50 10.92 -14.62 -4.06
CA VAL A 50 10.27 -14.22 -5.32
C VAL A 50 9.01 -15.06 -5.55
N LEU A 51 9.11 -16.38 -5.43
CA LEU A 51 7.96 -17.29 -5.58
C LEU A 51 6.88 -17.02 -4.53
N LEU A 52 7.26 -16.83 -3.27
CA LEU A 52 6.34 -16.47 -2.20
C LEU A 52 5.61 -15.16 -2.50
N THR A 53 6.31 -14.17 -3.07
CA THR A 53 5.71 -12.89 -3.45
C THR A 53 4.71 -13.06 -4.59
N ILE A 54 5.07 -13.79 -5.65
CA ILE A 54 4.18 -14.08 -6.79
C ILE A 54 2.94 -14.83 -6.30
N LEU A 55 3.14 -15.86 -5.48
CA LEU A 55 2.05 -16.63 -4.88
C LEU A 55 1.15 -15.75 -4.01
N GLY A 56 1.75 -14.89 -3.19
CA GLY A 56 1.03 -13.92 -2.36
C GLY A 56 0.09 -13.04 -3.19
N PHE A 57 0.57 -12.45 -4.28
CA PHE A 57 -0.27 -11.61 -5.15
C PHE A 57 -1.41 -12.38 -5.81
N VAL A 58 -1.15 -13.59 -6.32
CA VAL A 58 -2.19 -14.44 -6.93
C VAL A 58 -3.24 -14.85 -5.89
N LEU A 59 -2.79 -15.23 -4.70
CA LEU A 59 -3.69 -15.69 -3.64
C LEU A 59 -4.52 -14.56 -3.03
N PHE A 60 -3.98 -13.34 -2.89
CA PHE A 60 -4.68 -12.21 -2.30
C PHE A 60 -5.58 -11.42 -3.26
N THR A 61 -5.60 -11.74 -4.56
CA THR A 61 -6.52 -11.09 -5.50
C THR A 61 -7.93 -11.64 -5.29
N ASP A 62 -8.79 -10.89 -4.59
CA ASP A 62 -10.16 -11.29 -4.27
C ASP A 62 -11.08 -11.13 -5.49
N THR A 63 -11.30 -12.22 -6.23
CA THR A 63 -12.18 -12.25 -7.41
C THR A 63 -12.90 -13.59 -7.51
N HIS A 64 -14.23 -13.55 -7.67
CA HIS A 64 -15.08 -14.75 -7.76
C HIS A 64 -14.85 -15.61 -9.02
N SER A 65 -14.33 -15.02 -10.11
CA SER A 65 -13.99 -15.74 -11.34
C SER A 65 -12.54 -16.20 -11.33
N LYS A 66 -12.33 -17.52 -11.38
CA LYS A 66 -10.97 -18.13 -11.39
C LYS A 66 -10.11 -17.57 -12.53
N ALA A 67 -10.66 -17.36 -13.72
CA ALA A 67 -9.92 -16.83 -14.87
C ALA A 67 -9.52 -15.35 -14.68
N HIS A 68 -10.43 -14.52 -14.17
CA HIS A 68 -10.12 -13.12 -13.89
C HIS A 68 -9.06 -12.98 -12.79
N ARG A 69 -9.12 -13.85 -11.77
CA ARG A 69 -8.13 -13.87 -10.69
C ARG A 69 -6.71 -14.09 -11.21
N TRP A 70 -6.53 -15.07 -12.11
CA TRP A 70 -5.23 -15.35 -12.68
C TRP A 70 -4.74 -14.22 -13.60
N ILE A 71 -5.60 -13.69 -14.48
CA ILE A 71 -5.21 -12.63 -15.43
C ILE A 71 -4.91 -11.33 -14.69
N MET A 72 -5.88 -10.82 -13.92
CA MET A 72 -5.74 -9.53 -13.24
C MET A 72 -4.75 -9.61 -12.08
N GLY A 73 -4.72 -10.73 -11.35
CA GLY A 73 -3.71 -10.95 -10.31
C GLY A 73 -2.30 -11.01 -10.86
N SER A 74 -2.10 -11.64 -12.02
CA SER A 74 -0.77 -11.65 -12.69
C SER A 74 -0.39 -10.28 -13.22
N LEU A 75 -1.31 -9.53 -13.84
CA LEU A 75 -1.06 -8.17 -14.31
C LEU A 75 -0.71 -7.23 -13.15
N HIS A 76 -1.43 -7.34 -12.03
CA HIS A 76 -1.15 -6.58 -10.82
C HIS A 76 0.22 -6.93 -10.21
N ALA A 77 0.52 -8.22 -10.07
CA ALA A 77 1.84 -8.69 -9.61
C ALA A 77 2.97 -8.17 -10.52
N LEU A 78 2.78 -8.24 -11.84
CA LEU A 78 3.74 -7.75 -12.82
C LEU A 78 3.95 -6.24 -12.71
N ALA A 79 2.88 -5.46 -12.51
CA ALA A 79 2.96 -4.02 -12.31
C ALA A 79 3.80 -3.66 -11.06
N HIS A 80 3.59 -4.37 -9.94
CA HIS A 80 4.40 -4.19 -8.74
C HIS A 80 5.86 -4.60 -8.95
N ILE A 81 6.13 -5.71 -9.64
CA ILE A 81 7.50 -6.16 -9.94
C ILE A 81 8.21 -5.14 -10.83
N LEU A 82 7.56 -4.67 -11.89
CA LEU A 82 8.15 -3.71 -12.82
C LEU A 82 8.40 -2.36 -12.15
N SER A 83 7.45 -1.89 -11.32
CA SER A 83 7.63 -0.69 -10.51
C SER A 83 8.81 -0.85 -9.54
N ALA A 84 8.89 -1.99 -8.84
CA ALA A 84 9.98 -2.26 -7.91
C ALA A 84 11.35 -2.29 -8.57
N PHE A 85 11.44 -2.98 -9.70
CA PHE A 85 12.67 -3.03 -10.47
C PHE A 85 13.07 -1.65 -10.99
N THR A 86 12.12 -0.87 -11.51
CA THR A 86 12.39 0.48 -12.04
C THR A 86 12.85 1.44 -10.95
N VAL A 87 12.18 1.46 -9.79
CA VAL A 87 12.59 2.29 -8.63
C VAL A 87 13.96 1.89 -8.11
N ALA A 88 14.23 0.58 -8.01
CA ALA A 88 15.52 0.05 -7.58
C ALA A 88 16.65 0.45 -8.53
N LEU A 89 16.44 0.27 -9.84
CA LEU A 89 17.39 0.72 -10.85
C LEU A 89 17.65 2.22 -10.74
N ALA A 90 16.60 3.05 -10.81
CA ALA A 90 16.74 4.50 -10.77
C ALA A 90 17.50 4.98 -9.53
N SER A 91 17.23 4.37 -8.37
CA SER A 91 17.92 4.68 -7.11
C SER A 91 19.40 4.32 -7.17
N ILE A 92 19.76 3.15 -7.72
CA ILE A 92 21.16 2.73 -7.88
C ILE A 92 21.91 3.63 -8.86
N TYR A 93 21.29 3.97 -10.00
CA TYR A 93 21.85 4.93 -10.96
C TYR A 93 22.14 6.28 -10.31
N PHE A 94 21.22 6.75 -9.48
CA PHE A 94 21.38 8.01 -8.75
C PHE A 94 22.51 7.96 -7.71
N VAL A 95 22.60 6.88 -6.93
CA VAL A 95 23.73 6.72 -5.98
C VAL A 95 25.06 6.65 -6.73
N LEU A 96 25.14 5.90 -7.83
CA LEU A 96 26.34 5.80 -8.65
C LEU A 96 26.74 7.14 -9.27
N SER A 97 25.78 7.98 -9.66
CA SER A 97 26.08 9.30 -10.21
C SER A 97 26.67 10.23 -9.14
N ILE A 98 26.17 10.17 -7.90
CA ILE A 98 26.74 10.92 -6.76
C ILE A 98 28.14 10.43 -6.43
N VAL A 99 28.34 9.11 -6.32
CA VAL A 99 29.67 8.52 -6.05
C VAL A 99 30.66 8.90 -7.15
N SER A 100 30.24 8.84 -8.42
CA SER A 100 31.09 9.21 -9.55
C SER A 100 31.41 10.70 -9.58
N ALA A 101 30.46 11.56 -9.22
CA ALA A 101 30.67 13.00 -9.14
C ALA A 101 31.66 13.37 -8.03
N THR A 102 31.46 12.81 -6.83
CA THR A 102 32.32 13.02 -5.66
C THR A 102 33.73 12.45 -5.85
N SER A 103 33.88 11.37 -6.62
CA SER A 103 35.19 10.80 -6.95
C SER A 103 35.94 11.58 -8.04
N ARG A 104 35.22 12.36 -8.87
CA ARG A 104 35.79 13.11 -9.99
C ARG A 104 36.13 14.56 -9.62
N SER A 105 35.40 15.15 -8.70
CA SER A 105 35.81 16.40 -8.09
C SER A 105 36.98 16.08 -7.15
N ASN A 106 38.17 16.65 -7.36
CA ASN A 106 39.30 16.60 -6.42
C ASN A 106 39.01 17.32 -5.08
N THR A 107 37.74 17.37 -4.68
CA THR A 107 37.24 17.93 -3.44
C THR A 107 37.65 17.02 -2.29
N PRO A 108 38.28 17.56 -1.24
CA PRO A 108 38.56 16.76 -0.05
C PRO A 108 37.24 16.22 0.54
N PRO A 109 37.27 15.02 1.15
CA PRO A 109 36.09 14.44 1.78
C PRO A 109 35.52 15.40 2.82
N LEU A 110 34.18 15.48 2.89
CA LEU A 110 33.49 16.31 3.88
C LEU A 110 33.92 15.87 5.29
N LYS A 111 34.46 16.80 6.08
CA LYS A 111 34.82 16.56 7.47
C LYS A 111 33.76 17.15 8.40
N ILE A 112 33.25 16.34 9.32
CA ILE A 112 32.40 16.79 10.42
C ILE A 112 33.16 16.48 11.72
N GLY A 113 33.87 17.46 12.26
CA GLY A 113 34.81 17.25 13.37
C GLY A 113 35.99 16.36 12.94
N SER A 114 36.22 15.26 13.68
CA SER A 114 37.25 14.27 13.37
C SER A 114 36.80 13.18 12.39
N LEU A 115 35.52 13.17 11.99
CA LEU A 115 34.96 12.18 11.08
C LEU A 115 35.17 12.62 9.63
N GLU A 116 35.90 11.81 8.86
CA GLU A 116 36.01 11.95 7.40
C GLU A 116 34.91 11.13 6.73
N LEU A 117 34.05 11.80 5.95
CA LEU A 117 32.93 11.17 5.28
C LEU A 117 33.42 10.30 4.11
N ASN A 118 33.50 8.99 4.34
CA ASN A 118 33.79 7.97 3.33
C ASN A 118 32.53 7.17 2.98
N TRP A 119 32.52 6.54 1.81
CA TRP A 119 31.41 5.68 1.38
C TRP A 119 31.41 4.31 2.07
N VAL A 120 32.58 3.83 2.50
CA VAL A 120 32.76 2.53 3.15
C VAL A 120 33.49 2.72 4.47
N TYR A 121 32.94 2.17 5.54
CA TYR A 121 33.58 2.13 6.86
C TYR A 121 33.78 0.69 7.30
N GLN A 122 34.92 0.44 7.95
CA GLN A 122 35.25 -0.85 8.53
C GLN A 122 35.32 -0.73 10.04
N LEU A 123 34.57 -1.58 10.74
CA LEU A 123 34.60 -1.70 12.18
C LEU A 123 35.06 -3.12 12.53
N THR A 124 36.13 -3.24 13.31
CA THR A 124 36.58 -4.54 13.81
C THR A 124 36.22 -4.67 15.28
N GLN A 125 35.39 -5.64 15.63
CA GLN A 125 35.00 -5.92 17.01
C GLN A 125 35.03 -7.44 17.26
N GLY A 126 35.78 -7.86 18.29
CA GLY A 126 35.86 -9.28 18.66
C GLY A 126 36.46 -10.20 17.59
N GLY A 127 37.35 -9.70 16.73
CA GLY A 127 37.94 -10.48 15.63
C GLY A 127 37.08 -10.55 14.35
N HIS A 128 35.88 -9.97 14.37
CA HIS A 128 35.02 -9.87 13.19
C HIS A 128 35.13 -8.49 12.54
N VAL A 129 35.16 -8.45 11.21
CA VAL A 129 35.19 -7.23 10.40
C VAL A 129 33.80 -6.92 9.86
N PHE A 130 33.20 -5.84 10.34
CA PHE A 130 31.93 -5.31 9.86
C PHE A 130 32.19 -4.23 8.82
N ASN A 131 31.63 -4.38 7.62
CA ASN A 131 31.75 -3.42 6.53
C ASN A 131 30.42 -2.67 6.40
N PHE A 132 30.43 -1.37 6.64
CA PHE A 132 29.28 -0.48 6.48
C PHE A 132 29.43 0.31 5.19
N ASP A 133 28.61 -0.03 4.19
CA ASP A 133 28.58 0.67 2.90
C ASP A 133 27.43 1.68 2.89
N LEU A 134 27.76 2.97 2.98
CA LEU A 134 26.78 4.07 2.95
C LEU A 134 26.09 4.18 1.58
N ARG A 135 26.70 3.68 0.50
CA ARG A 135 26.08 3.65 -0.85
C ARG A 135 24.84 2.76 -0.82
N VAL A 136 24.96 1.60 -0.18
CA VAL A 136 23.88 0.64 0.01
C VAL A 136 22.79 1.24 0.89
N LEU A 137 23.16 1.86 2.01
CA LEU A 137 22.20 2.51 2.91
C LEU A 137 21.40 3.60 2.16
N LEU A 138 22.08 4.46 1.42
CA LEU A 138 21.44 5.51 0.62
C LEU A 138 20.52 4.92 -0.45
N ALA A 139 20.95 3.88 -1.17
CA ALA A 139 20.11 3.20 -2.15
C ALA A 139 18.84 2.64 -1.51
N VAL A 140 18.95 1.97 -0.36
CA VAL A 140 17.79 1.44 0.38
C VAL A 140 16.82 2.55 0.77
N ILE A 141 17.32 3.66 1.31
CA ILE A 141 16.48 4.81 1.68
C ILE A 141 15.74 5.37 0.45
N LEU A 142 16.44 5.59 -0.65
CA LEU A 142 15.84 6.08 -1.90
C LEU A 142 14.81 5.13 -2.48
N ILE A 143 15.04 3.82 -2.36
CA ILE A 143 14.08 2.80 -2.81
C ILE A 143 12.83 2.81 -1.95
N LEU A 144 12.96 2.96 -0.63
CA LEU A 144 11.80 3.04 0.26
C LEU A 144 10.97 4.30 -0.01
N ILE A 145 11.63 5.45 -0.13
CA ILE A 145 10.96 6.72 -0.43
C ILE A 145 10.34 6.69 -1.84
N GLY A 146 11.11 6.29 -2.84
CA GLY A 146 10.65 6.17 -4.23
C GLY A 146 9.53 5.16 -4.37
N GLY A 147 9.63 4.01 -3.69
CA GLY A 147 8.60 2.97 -3.65
C GLY A 147 7.32 3.47 -2.99
N TYR A 148 7.42 4.23 -1.89
CA TYR A 148 6.27 4.87 -1.25
C TYR A 148 5.56 5.84 -2.19
N ILE A 149 6.31 6.73 -2.84
CA ILE A 149 5.73 7.75 -3.74
C ILE A 149 5.13 7.10 -4.99
N VAL A 150 5.93 6.31 -5.72
CA VAL A 150 5.51 5.69 -6.99
C VAL A 150 4.40 4.67 -6.74
N GLY A 151 4.50 3.86 -5.69
CA GLY A 151 3.49 2.89 -5.31
C GLY A 151 2.15 3.54 -4.96
N SER A 152 2.17 4.59 -4.14
CA SER A 152 0.94 5.34 -3.77
C SER A 152 0.31 6.01 -4.99
N PHE A 153 1.13 6.55 -5.90
CA PHE A 153 0.65 7.15 -7.13
C PHE A 153 -0.02 6.12 -8.07
N ILE A 154 0.61 4.96 -8.28
CA ILE A 154 0.05 3.87 -9.08
C ILE A 154 -1.27 3.40 -8.46
N GLN A 155 -1.33 3.22 -7.14
CA GLN A 155 -2.54 2.82 -6.44
C GLN A 155 -3.66 3.87 -6.59
N GLY A 156 -3.34 5.16 -6.48
CA GLY A 156 -4.29 6.25 -6.70
C GLY A 156 -4.83 6.28 -8.13
N MET A 157 -3.97 6.09 -9.14
CA MET A 157 -4.39 5.99 -10.54
C MET A 157 -5.23 4.76 -10.83
N TYR A 158 -4.88 3.62 -10.24
CA TYR A 158 -5.70 2.41 -10.32
C TYR A 158 -7.12 2.68 -9.80
N LEU A 159 -7.27 3.25 -8.61
CA LEU A 159 -8.57 3.56 -8.03
C LEU A 159 -9.32 4.60 -8.86
N LEU A 160 -8.64 5.64 -9.36
CA LEU A 160 -9.24 6.66 -10.20
C LEU A 160 -9.82 6.06 -11.49
N ILE A 161 -9.06 5.23 -12.20
CA ILE A 161 -9.51 4.58 -13.44
C ILE A 161 -10.61 3.56 -13.13
N SER A 162 -10.43 2.76 -12.07
CA SER A 162 -11.42 1.78 -11.64
C SER A 162 -12.80 2.40 -11.39
N LEU A 163 -12.82 3.54 -10.70
CA LEU A 163 -14.06 4.25 -10.39
C LEU A 163 -14.67 4.90 -11.64
N ASN A 164 -13.89 5.68 -12.37
CA ASN A 164 -14.42 6.54 -13.44
C ASN A 164 -14.71 5.78 -14.74
N VAL A 165 -13.97 4.72 -15.04
CA VAL A 165 -14.11 3.96 -16.29
C VAL A 165 -14.92 2.69 -16.07
N PHE A 166 -14.66 1.94 -15.00
CA PHE A 166 -15.26 0.63 -14.79
C PHE A 166 -16.39 0.62 -13.75
N GLY A 167 -16.57 1.70 -12.98
CA GLY A 167 -17.57 1.79 -11.92
C GLY A 167 -17.38 0.69 -10.86
N ARG A 168 -16.14 0.36 -10.49
CA ARG A 168 -15.83 -0.69 -9.51
C ARG A 168 -14.93 -0.17 -8.38
N HIS A 169 -14.86 -0.97 -7.32
CA HIS A 169 -14.04 -0.72 -6.13
C HIS A 169 -14.41 0.55 -5.35
N PHE A 170 -15.72 0.84 -5.28
CA PHE A 170 -16.24 1.97 -4.49
C PHE A 170 -15.84 1.86 -3.02
N ASN A 171 -15.94 0.67 -2.42
CA ASN A 171 -15.64 0.47 -1.01
C ASN A 171 -14.16 0.79 -0.71
N GLU A 172 -13.24 0.30 -1.53
CA GLU A 172 -11.81 0.53 -1.38
C GLU A 172 -11.46 1.99 -1.62
N ALA A 173 -12.03 2.62 -2.66
CA ALA A 173 -11.77 4.01 -2.94
C ALA A 173 -12.31 4.94 -1.84
N PHE A 174 -13.56 4.75 -1.40
CA PHE A 174 -14.16 5.56 -0.33
C PHE A 174 -13.51 5.30 1.04
N SER A 175 -12.94 4.11 1.29
CA SER A 175 -12.22 3.84 2.54
C SER A 175 -10.98 4.72 2.73
N THR A 176 -10.37 5.18 1.64
CA THR A 176 -9.19 6.07 1.67
C THR A 176 -9.55 7.55 1.68
N ILE A 177 -10.80 7.90 1.38
CA ILE A 177 -11.28 9.28 1.38
C ILE A 177 -11.79 9.57 2.79
N ALA A 178 -11.16 10.52 3.48
CA ALA A 178 -11.63 11.05 4.76
C ALA A 178 -12.87 11.96 4.59
N ALA A 179 -13.88 11.48 3.85
CA ALA A 179 -15.16 12.15 3.71
C ALA A 179 -15.94 11.97 5.01
N GLU A 180 -15.97 13.03 5.80
CA GLU A 180 -16.78 13.13 7.02
C GLU A 180 -18.28 13.20 6.70
N ASP A 181 -18.63 13.67 5.51
CA ASP A 181 -20.00 13.81 5.03
C ASP A 181 -20.53 12.47 4.49
N TRP A 182 -21.83 12.38 4.21
CA TRP A 182 -22.51 11.17 3.70
C TRP A 182 -22.43 9.96 4.63
N LYS A 183 -22.93 10.11 5.87
CA LYS A 183 -23.06 9.01 6.83
C LYS A 183 -24.43 8.36 6.73
N SER A 184 -24.47 7.04 6.89
CA SER A 184 -25.72 6.28 7.01
C SER A 184 -25.64 5.30 8.17
N PHE A 185 -26.75 5.11 8.86
CA PHE A 185 -26.91 4.11 9.90
C PHE A 185 -28.32 3.53 9.84
N LEU A 186 -28.45 2.29 10.35
CA LEU A 186 -29.72 1.59 10.42
C LEU A 186 -30.26 1.68 11.84
N LYS A 187 -31.48 2.19 11.98
CA LYS A 187 -32.25 2.04 13.22
C LYS A 187 -33.16 0.84 13.07
N LEU A 188 -32.95 -0.16 13.92
CA LEU A 188 -33.72 -1.40 13.94
C LEU A 188 -34.75 -1.32 15.08
N LYS A 189 -36.03 -1.50 14.76
CA LYS A 189 -37.12 -1.59 15.73
C LYS A 189 -37.71 -2.99 15.66
N ILE A 190 -37.70 -3.71 16.79
CA ILE A 190 -38.39 -4.98 16.94
C ILE A 190 -39.70 -4.70 17.68
N ASP A 191 -40.83 -5.04 17.08
CA ASP A 191 -42.15 -4.86 17.70
C ASP A 191 -42.48 -6.01 18.66
N LYS A 192 -43.53 -5.83 19.47
CA LYS A 192 -44.01 -6.84 20.43
C LYS A 192 -44.39 -8.17 19.75
N ASP A 193 -44.85 -8.08 18.50
CA ASP A 193 -45.24 -9.24 17.69
C ASP A 193 -44.02 -9.98 17.11
N GLY A 194 -42.81 -9.42 17.26
CA GLY A 194 -41.55 -9.95 16.74
C GLY A 194 -41.22 -9.49 15.31
N ASP A 195 -42.02 -8.60 14.74
CA ASP A 195 -41.75 -7.97 13.45
C ASP A 195 -40.55 -7.01 13.55
N LEU A 196 -39.69 -7.02 12.53
CA LEU A 196 -38.52 -6.14 12.43
C LEU A 196 -38.79 -5.02 11.44
N THR A 197 -38.77 -3.77 11.90
CA THR A 197 -38.75 -2.58 11.04
C THR A 197 -37.35 -1.99 11.00
N ILE A 198 -36.80 -1.86 9.79
CA ILE A 198 -35.51 -1.25 9.50
C ILE A 198 -35.77 0.16 8.98
N TYR A 199 -35.16 1.15 9.62
CA TYR A 199 -35.17 2.55 9.21
C TYR A 199 -33.79 2.94 8.68
N PRO A 200 -33.60 3.04 7.36
CA PRO A 200 -32.36 3.48 6.76
C PRO A 200 -32.25 5.01 6.88
N ILE A 201 -31.38 5.49 7.75
CA ILE A 201 -31.21 6.92 8.04
C ILE A 201 -29.88 7.40 7.43
N GLY A 202 -29.92 8.55 6.79
CA GLY A 202 -28.77 9.19 6.14
C GLY A 202 -28.59 10.64 6.59
N ILE A 203 -27.33 11.06 6.66
CA ILE A 203 -26.89 12.43 6.93
C ILE A 203 -25.96 12.84 5.79
N ARG A 204 -26.37 13.82 4.97
CA ARG A 204 -25.57 14.27 3.82
C ARG A 204 -24.38 15.10 4.24
N ARG A 205 -24.55 16.06 5.15
CA ARG A 205 -23.48 16.88 5.72
C ARG A 205 -23.49 16.78 7.23
N VAL A 206 -22.39 16.30 7.80
CA VAL A 206 -22.29 16.11 9.26
C VAL A 206 -22.03 17.43 9.97
N PRO A 207 -22.53 17.61 11.20
CA PRO A 207 -22.24 18.77 12.02
C PRO A 207 -20.76 18.82 12.41
N ARG A 208 -20.15 20.00 12.27
CA ARG A 208 -18.75 20.27 12.69
C ARG A 208 -18.65 21.18 13.90
N LYS A 209 -19.75 21.87 14.22
CA LYS A 209 -19.87 22.69 15.44
C LYS A 209 -20.92 22.08 16.36
N TRP A 210 -20.56 22.02 17.63
CA TRP A 210 -21.32 21.35 18.66
C TRP A 210 -21.54 22.29 19.84
N LYS A 211 -22.68 22.15 20.51
CA LYS A 211 -23.01 22.87 21.74
C LYS A 211 -23.51 21.90 22.80
N ILE A 212 -23.32 22.26 24.07
CA ILE A 212 -23.87 21.49 25.18
C ILE A 212 -25.39 21.52 25.06
N ASN A 213 -26.01 20.38 25.35
CA ASN A 213 -27.45 20.27 25.35
C ASN A 213 -28.01 20.90 26.63
N ASP A 214 -28.70 22.03 26.49
CA ASP A 214 -29.36 22.71 27.61
C ASP A 214 -30.61 21.96 28.10
N TYR A 215 -31.07 20.94 27.35
CA TYR A 215 -32.21 20.11 27.71
C TYR A 215 -31.78 18.84 28.47
N GLN A 216 -32.48 18.48 29.56
CA GLN A 216 -32.19 17.29 30.39
C GLN A 216 -32.58 15.94 29.74
N ALA A 217 -32.99 15.92 28.47
CA ALA A 217 -33.38 14.71 27.76
C ALA A 217 -32.59 14.58 26.45
N GLY A 218 -31.99 13.42 26.22
CA GLY A 218 -31.23 13.10 25.00
C GLY A 218 -29.71 13.07 25.21
N ALA A 219 -28.96 13.38 24.17
CA ALA A 219 -27.49 13.40 24.20
C ALA A 219 -26.95 14.67 24.88
N ASP A 220 -25.84 14.58 25.60
CA ASP A 220 -25.23 15.73 26.32
C ASP A 220 -24.72 16.84 25.39
N ILE A 221 -24.46 16.52 24.13
CA ILE A 221 -23.93 17.44 23.13
C ILE A 221 -24.80 17.33 21.87
N ILE A 222 -25.25 18.47 21.35
CA ILE A 222 -26.08 18.57 20.16
C ILE A 222 -25.41 19.41 19.07
N PRO A 223 -25.75 19.18 17.79
CA PRO A 223 -25.30 20.01 16.68
C PRO A 223 -25.68 21.48 16.89
N ASP A 224 -24.70 22.38 16.74
CA ASP A 224 -24.96 23.81 16.77
C ASP A 224 -25.40 24.30 15.39
N ARG A 225 -26.70 24.16 15.10
CA ARG A 225 -27.32 24.53 13.81
C ARG A 225 -27.19 26.02 13.47
N GLU A 226 -27.12 26.89 14.48
CA GLU A 226 -26.97 28.33 14.25
C GLU A 226 -25.57 28.65 13.74
N ARG A 227 -24.55 28.00 14.32
CA ARG A 227 -23.15 28.19 13.90
C ARG A 227 -22.74 27.30 12.73
N ASP A 228 -23.49 26.24 12.44
CA ASP A 228 -23.32 25.32 11.32
C ASP A 228 -24.65 25.09 10.57
N SER A 229 -25.11 26.14 9.89
CA SER A 229 -26.36 26.13 9.10
C SER A 229 -26.32 25.18 7.90
N SER A 230 -25.13 24.70 7.55
CA SER A 230 -24.90 23.79 6.43
C SER A 230 -25.06 22.32 6.78
N ALA A 231 -25.05 21.97 8.08
CA ALA A 231 -25.33 20.61 8.53
C ALA A 231 -26.74 20.20 8.11
N THR A 232 -26.92 18.97 7.65
CA THR A 232 -28.23 18.44 7.26
C THR A 232 -28.90 17.69 8.41
N GLU A 233 -30.23 17.69 8.48
CA GLU A 233 -30.96 16.82 9.41
C GLU A 233 -30.86 15.35 8.96
N PRO A 234 -30.87 14.38 9.90
CA PRO A 234 -31.04 12.98 9.55
C PRO A 234 -32.37 12.79 8.80
N ALA A 235 -32.30 12.17 7.63
CA ALA A 235 -33.46 11.87 6.81
C ALA A 235 -33.49 10.38 6.45
N LEU A 236 -34.68 9.85 6.19
CA LEU A 236 -34.81 8.51 5.65
C LEU A 236 -34.24 8.49 4.22
N ILE A 237 -33.32 7.56 3.96
CA ILE A 237 -32.75 7.35 2.61
C ILE A 237 -33.81 6.71 1.71
N GLU A 238 -34.61 5.82 2.27
CA GLU A 238 -35.71 5.11 1.63
C GLU A 238 -36.82 4.81 2.67
N PRO A 239 -38.03 4.43 2.24
CA PRO A 239 -39.12 4.07 3.16
C PRO A 239 -38.73 2.94 4.12
N PRO A 240 -39.29 2.89 5.35
CA PRO A 240 -38.97 1.83 6.31
C PRO A 240 -39.29 0.43 5.76
N ILE A 241 -38.34 -0.48 5.89
CA ILE A 241 -38.47 -1.87 5.43
C ILE A 241 -39.01 -2.70 6.60
N THR A 242 -40.15 -3.35 6.42
CA THR A 242 -40.74 -4.20 7.45
C THR A 242 -40.61 -5.67 7.07
N LEU A 243 -39.92 -6.44 7.90
CA LEU A 243 -39.80 -7.88 7.81
C LEU A 243 -40.72 -8.50 8.86
N ARG A 244 -41.75 -9.21 8.39
CA ARG A 244 -42.68 -9.90 9.29
C ARG A 244 -42.07 -11.18 9.80
N ARG A 245 -42.30 -11.48 11.07
CA ARG A 245 -41.89 -12.76 11.66
C ARG A 245 -42.61 -13.89 10.94
N THR A 246 -41.87 -14.77 10.29
CA THR A 246 -42.43 -16.02 9.77
C THR A 246 -42.59 -16.98 10.94
N THR A 247 -43.82 -17.28 11.31
CA THR A 247 -44.14 -18.46 12.13
C THR A 247 -43.96 -19.70 11.26
N GLU A 248 -42.73 -20.09 10.98
CA GLU A 248 -42.48 -21.48 10.60
C GLU A 248 -42.68 -22.31 11.88
N THR A 249 -43.83 -22.97 11.96
CA THR A 249 -43.95 -24.20 12.73
C THR A 249 -42.79 -25.09 12.29
N ALA A 250 -41.89 -25.44 13.22
CA ALA A 250 -40.73 -26.26 12.98
C ALA A 250 -41.13 -27.69 12.53
N THR A 251 -41.54 -27.83 11.28
CA THR A 251 -41.76 -29.11 10.59
C THR A 251 -41.42 -28.91 9.12
N GLY A 252 -40.13 -28.89 8.77
CA GLY A 252 -39.74 -28.88 7.37
C GLY A 252 -38.30 -28.46 7.11
N VAL A 253 -37.43 -29.46 7.03
CA VAL A 253 -36.14 -29.52 6.31
C VAL A 253 -35.69 -28.20 5.64
N VAL A 254 -34.61 -27.61 6.17
CA VAL A 254 -33.87 -26.51 5.53
C VAL A 254 -33.22 -27.04 4.24
N ASP A 255 -33.71 -26.61 3.08
CA ASP A 255 -33.03 -26.82 1.79
C ASP A 255 -31.84 -25.85 1.67
N SER A 256 -30.64 -26.37 1.85
CA SER A 256 -29.38 -25.64 1.93
C SER A 256 -28.84 -25.14 0.59
N LYS A 257 -29.70 -24.85 -0.41
CA LYS A 257 -29.28 -24.56 -1.79
C LYS A 257 -29.46 -23.13 -2.28
N ARG A 258 -29.71 -22.16 -1.41
CA ARG A 258 -29.65 -20.74 -1.80
C ARG A 258 -28.89 -19.89 -0.78
N LEU A 259 -27.56 -19.97 -0.85
CA LEU A 259 -26.64 -18.89 -0.53
C LEU A 259 -25.52 -18.89 -1.58
#